data_AF-A0A411AM43-F1
#
_entry.id   AF-A0A411AM43-F1
#
_cell.length_a   1.000
_cell.length_b   1.000
_cell.length_c   1.000
_cell.angle_alpha   90.00
_cell.angle_beta   90.00
_cell.angle_gamma   90.00
#
_symmetry.space_group_name_H-M   'P 1'
#
loop_
_entity.id
_entity.type
_entity.pdbx_description
1 polymer ?
#
loop_
_entity_poly.entity_id
_entity_poly.type
_entity_poly.pdbx_seq_one_letter_code
_entity_poly.pdbx_strand_id
1 'polypeptide(L)'
;MRILDELSEHEKRQLEIMDLYNAGYTYKDIGRIMFMSENTIKGIVKNWIDILPAPNRERIRKIHRQASFSRRDTRKAIEYEAKKEIGDKAFILKNRSIYNTKRNGDIVLKDESEIGCSVSFDTPRRLINEKKEIEYKNLKDEEIKLEVLSFYSRKNRDKLN
;
A
#
# COMPACT_ATOMS: atom_id res chain seq x y z
N MET A 1 -18.49 38.84 -1.40
CA MET A 1 -18.63 37.60 -2.20
C MET A 1 -17.32 36.84 -2.11
N ARG A 2 -17.34 35.54 -1.79
CA ARG A 2 -16.12 34.72 -1.85
C ARG A 2 -15.91 34.40 -3.33
N ILE A 3 -14.74 34.71 -3.87
CA ILE A 3 -14.36 34.48 -5.29
C ILE A 3 -14.66 33.03 -5.74
N LEU A 4 -14.70 32.08 -4.81
CA LEU A 4 -15.03 30.67 -5.04
C LEU A 4 -16.50 30.42 -5.40
N ASP A 5 -17.44 31.28 -5.01
CA ASP A 5 -18.87 31.09 -5.27
C ASP A 5 -19.24 31.39 -6.73
N GLU A 6 -18.37 32.11 -7.45
CA GLU A 6 -18.55 32.49 -8.87
C GLU A 6 -17.92 31.47 -9.84
N LEU A 7 -17.12 30.53 -9.33
CA LEU A 7 -16.46 29.52 -10.16
C LEU A 7 -17.41 28.40 -10.57
N SER A 8 -17.23 27.94 -11.81
CA SER A 8 -17.89 26.72 -12.28
C SER A 8 -17.43 25.49 -11.49
N GLU A 9 -18.27 24.47 -11.43
CA GLU A 9 -17.94 23.20 -10.76
C GLU A 9 -16.67 22.54 -11.34
N HIS A 10 -16.47 22.71 -12.64
CA HIS A 10 -15.29 22.23 -13.34
C HIS A 10 -14.01 22.95 -12.88
N GLU A 11 -14.04 24.27 -12.72
CA GLU A 11 -12.89 25.06 -12.23
C GLU A 11 -12.57 24.74 -10.77
N LYS A 12 -13.59 24.57 -9.92
CA LYS A 12 -13.42 24.14 -8.53
C LYS A 12 -12.69 22.80 -8.44
N ARG A 13 -13.12 21.83 -9.26
CA ARG A 13 -12.49 20.51 -9.34
C ARG A 13 -11.04 20.58 -9.82
N GLN A 14 -10.73 21.46 -10.77
CA GLN A 14 -9.36 21.67 -11.24
C GLN A 14 -8.47 22.26 -10.13
N LEU A 15 -8.98 23.24 -9.36
CA LEU A 15 -8.26 23.80 -8.23
C LEU A 15 -7.98 22.75 -7.15
N GLU A 16 -8.96 21.90 -6.84
CA GLU A 16 -8.77 20.81 -5.87
C GLU A 16 -7.67 19.83 -6.30
N ILE A 17 -7.61 19.48 -7.60
CA ILE A 17 -6.53 18.66 -8.15
C ILE A 17 -5.16 19.33 -7.97
N MET A 18 -5.08 20.65 -8.16
CA MET A 18 -3.84 21.41 -7.97
C MET A 18 -3.42 21.46 -6.50
N ASP A 19 -4.36 21.63 -5.58
CA ASP A 19 -4.12 21.64 -4.15
C ASP A 19 -3.60 20.28 -3.67
N LEU A 20 -4.23 19.19 -4.11
CA LEU A 20 -3.75 17.84 -3.82
C LEU A 20 -2.35 17.59 -4.41
N TYR A 21 -2.09 18.07 -5.63
CA TYR A 21 -0.76 17.96 -6.22
C TYR A 21 0.29 18.71 -5.38
N ASN A 22 0.02 19.96 -5.01
CA ASN A 22 0.92 20.77 -4.16
C ASN A 22 1.12 20.15 -2.76
N ALA A 23 0.09 19.48 -2.23
CA ALA A 23 0.17 18.72 -0.99
C ALA A 23 0.95 17.39 -1.11
N GLY A 24 1.53 17.07 -2.27
CA GLY A 24 2.44 15.94 -2.48
C GLY A 24 1.76 14.61 -2.78
N TYR A 25 0.45 14.60 -3.09
CA TYR A 25 -0.27 13.38 -3.48
C TYR A 25 0.15 12.91 -4.88
N THR A 26 0.29 11.60 -5.07
CA THR A 26 0.60 11.05 -6.40
C THR A 26 -0.62 11.12 -7.30
N TYR A 27 -0.44 11.08 -8.63
CA TYR A 27 -1.57 11.05 -9.58
C TYR A 27 -2.57 9.91 -9.29
N LYS A 28 -2.07 8.77 -8.80
CA LYS A 28 -2.88 7.63 -8.41
C LYS A 28 -3.67 7.89 -7.12
N ASP A 29 -3.12 8.64 -6.18
CA ASP A 29 -3.82 9.01 -4.94
C ASP A 29 -4.90 10.06 -5.26
N ILE A 30 -4.57 11.08 -6.05
CA ILE A 30 -5.52 12.09 -6.52
C ILE A 30 -6.65 11.44 -7.29
N GLY A 31 -6.35 10.51 -8.22
CA GLY A 31 -7.39 9.79 -8.96
C GLY A 31 -8.34 8.99 -8.05
N ARG A 32 -7.83 8.42 -6.95
CA ARG A 32 -8.65 7.74 -5.94
C ARG A 32 -9.53 8.71 -5.14
N ILE A 33 -9.01 9.89 -4.79
CA ILE A 33 -9.75 10.92 -4.04
C ILE A 33 -10.83 11.55 -4.93
N MET A 34 -10.49 11.85 -6.18
CA MET A 34 -11.35 12.57 -7.12
C MET A 34 -12.26 11.65 -7.94
N PHE A 35 -12.14 10.33 -7.79
CA PHE A 35 -12.82 9.31 -8.61
C PHE A 35 -12.58 9.49 -10.11
N MET A 36 -11.33 9.75 -10.50
CA MET A 36 -10.90 10.00 -11.88
C MET A 36 -9.75 9.08 -12.28
N SER A 37 -9.60 8.85 -13.59
CA SER A 37 -8.47 8.07 -14.10
C SER A 37 -7.14 8.80 -13.88
N GLU A 38 -6.07 8.05 -13.59
CA GLU A 38 -4.73 8.60 -13.40
C GLU A 38 -4.26 9.41 -14.63
N ASN A 39 -4.62 8.98 -15.84
CA ASN A 39 -4.28 9.66 -17.08
C ASN A 39 -4.98 11.02 -17.21
N THR A 40 -6.24 11.11 -16.77
CA THR A 40 -6.99 12.37 -16.75
C THR A 40 -6.34 13.36 -15.79
N ILE A 41 -5.97 12.92 -14.58
CA ILE A 41 -5.26 13.77 -13.61
C ILE A 41 -3.92 14.24 -14.16
N LYS A 42 -3.13 13.34 -14.77
CA LYS A 42 -1.86 13.71 -15.43
C LYS A 42 -2.06 14.79 -16.48
N GLY A 43 -3.09 14.66 -17.32
CA GLY A 43 -3.41 15.66 -18.34
C GLY A 43 -3.75 17.03 -17.73
N ILE A 44 -4.62 17.07 -16.72
CA ILE A 44 -5.03 18.31 -16.04
C ILE A 44 -3.81 19.00 -15.41
N VAL A 45 -3.01 18.25 -14.63
CA VAL A 45 -1.82 18.80 -13.96
C VAL A 45 -0.79 19.28 -14.97
N LYS A 46 -0.57 18.52 -16.05
CA LYS A 46 0.36 18.91 -17.11
C LYS A 46 -0.08 20.22 -17.77
N ASN A 47 -1.34 20.30 -18.20
CA ASN A 47 -1.89 21.51 -18.83
C ASN A 47 -1.76 22.73 -17.91
N TRP A 48 -2.07 22.57 -16.62
CA TRP A 48 -1.90 23.62 -15.63
C TRP A 48 -0.45 24.09 -15.50
N ILE A 49 0.50 23.16 -15.34
CA ILE A 49 1.92 23.50 -15.22
C ILE A 49 2.42 24.16 -16.51
N ASP A 50 2.00 23.68 -17.69
CA ASP A 50 2.49 24.18 -18.97
C ASP A 50 2.03 25.62 -19.27
N ILE A 51 0.90 26.07 -18.69
CA ILE A 51 0.41 27.46 -18.78
C ILE A 51 1.28 28.42 -17.94
N LEU A 52 1.98 27.93 -16.91
CA LEU A 52 2.77 28.77 -16.02
C LEU A 52 4.10 29.22 -16.65
N PRO A 53 4.61 30.42 -16.29
CA PRO A 53 5.95 30.85 -16.66
C PRO A 53 7.03 29.86 -16.21
N ALA A 54 8.11 29.75 -16.99
CA ALA A 54 9.23 28.83 -16.73
C ALA A 54 9.71 28.76 -15.27
N PRO A 55 9.96 29.87 -14.54
CA PRO A 55 10.41 29.80 -13.15
C PRO A 55 9.36 29.21 -12.20
N ASN A 56 8.07 29.42 -12.47
CA ASN A 56 6.98 28.92 -11.65
C ASN A 56 6.80 27.41 -11.83
N ARG A 57 7.03 26.89 -13.04
CA ARG A 57 6.95 25.44 -13.33
C ARG A 57 7.89 24.63 -12.46
N GLU A 58 9.15 25.07 -12.36
CA GLU A 58 10.15 24.34 -11.56
C GLU A 58 9.85 24.47 -10.07
N ARG A 59 9.40 25.65 -9.61
CA ARG A 59 8.97 25.86 -8.23
C ARG A 59 7.84 24.91 -7.83
N ILE A 60 6.79 24.78 -8.64
CA ILE A 60 5.65 23.88 -8.36
C ILE A 60 6.11 22.42 -8.26
N ARG A 61 6.96 21.96 -9.19
CA ARG A 61 7.53 20.60 -9.14
C ARG A 61 8.37 20.37 -7.88
N LYS A 62 9.14 21.37 -7.45
CA LYS A 62 9.93 21.32 -6.21
C LYS A 62 9.05 21.22 -4.97
N ILE A 63 7.99 22.03 -4.89
CA ILE A 63 7.00 22.00 -3.79
C ILE A 63 6.37 20.60 -3.69
N HIS A 64 5.86 20.08 -4.80
CA HIS A 64 5.28 18.74 -4.85
C HIS A 64 6.27 17.66 -4.37
N ARG A 65 7.52 17.68 -4.86
CA ARG A 65 8.56 16.72 -4.43
C ARG A 65 8.82 16.80 -2.94
N GLN A 66 8.99 17.99 -2.39
CA GLN A 66 9.22 18.20 -0.97
C GLN A 66 8.06 17.66 -0.13
N ALA A 67 6.83 18.02 -0.48
CA ALA A 67 5.64 17.52 0.21
C ALA A 67 5.53 15.99 0.11
N SER A 68 5.80 15.40 -1.05
CA SER A 68 5.78 13.95 -1.26
C SER A 68 6.80 13.23 -0.36
N PHE A 69 7.99 13.79 -0.18
CA PHE A 69 8.98 13.25 0.76
C PHE A 69 8.50 13.36 2.21
N SER A 70 8.00 14.52 2.64
CA SER A 70 7.44 14.70 3.99
C SER A 70 6.31 13.71 4.29
N ARG A 71 5.42 13.44 3.32
CA ARG A 71 4.37 12.42 3.46
C ARG A 71 4.92 11.01 3.60
N ARG A 72 5.97 10.70 2.84
CA ARG A 72 6.62 9.40 2.92
C ARG A 72 7.27 9.18 4.28
N ASP A 73 7.93 10.20 4.80
CA ASP A 73 8.63 10.10 6.08
C ASP A 73 7.67 10.10 7.26
N THR A 74 6.59 10.90 7.22
CA THR A 74 5.50 10.80 8.20
C THR A 74 4.85 9.42 8.21
N ARG A 75 4.58 8.83 7.03
CA ARG A 75 4.07 7.45 6.95
C ARG A 75 5.03 6.45 7.57
N LYS A 76 6.34 6.54 7.28
CA LYS A 76 7.34 5.65 7.90
C LYS A 76 7.39 5.81 9.42
N ALA A 77 7.31 7.05 9.92
CA ALA A 77 7.31 7.33 11.36
C ALA A 77 6.07 6.73 12.04
N ILE A 78 4.89 6.89 11.43
CA ILE A 78 3.64 6.28 11.91
C ILE A 78 3.75 4.74 11.89
N GLU A 79 4.25 4.15 10.80
CA GLU A 79 4.47 2.70 10.70
C GLU A 79 5.46 2.19 11.74
N TYR A 80 6.51 2.96 12.05
CA TYR A 80 7.48 2.62 13.08
C TYR A 80 6.85 2.62 14.47
N GLU A 81 6.14 3.70 14.85
CA GLU A 81 5.47 3.79 16.15
C GLU A 81 4.37 2.73 16.30
N ALA A 82 3.60 2.46 15.24
CA ALA A 82 2.56 1.43 15.26
C ALA A 82 3.11 0.02 15.49
N LYS A 83 4.34 -0.26 15.06
CA LYS A 83 4.97 -1.60 15.17
C LYS A 83 6.01 -1.70 16.29
N LYS A 84 6.14 -0.66 17.11
CA LYS A 84 7.16 -0.55 18.15
C LYS A 84 7.03 -1.65 19.21
N GLU A 85 5.81 -1.93 19.66
CA GLU A 85 5.54 -2.89 20.72
C GLU A 85 5.49 -4.34 20.21
N ILE A 86 4.87 -4.55 19.03
CA ILE A 86 4.76 -5.88 18.43
C ILE A 86 4.98 -5.83 16.92
N GLY A 87 5.96 -6.59 16.46
CA GLY A 87 6.23 -6.74 15.03
C GLY A 87 5.25 -7.70 14.34
N ASP A 88 5.04 -7.51 13.03
CA ASP A 88 4.09 -8.27 12.21
C ASP A 88 4.23 -9.80 12.40
N LYS A 89 5.46 -10.32 12.42
CA LYS A 89 5.73 -11.75 12.61
C LYS A 89 5.23 -12.25 13.96
N ALA A 90 5.53 -11.52 15.04
CA ALA A 90 5.11 -11.91 16.38
C ALA A 90 3.58 -11.86 16.51
N PHE A 91 2.96 -10.80 15.97
CA PHE A 91 1.51 -10.64 15.94
C PHE A 91 0.83 -11.82 15.23
N ILE A 92 1.28 -12.17 14.03
CA ILE A 92 0.71 -13.26 13.22
C ILE A 92 0.83 -14.61 13.93
N LEU A 93 1.97 -14.87 14.58
CA LEU A 93 2.19 -16.12 15.30
C LEU A 93 1.31 -16.24 16.54
N LYS A 94 1.10 -15.15 17.28
CA LYS A 94 0.23 -15.12 18.46
C LYS A 94 -1.26 -15.20 18.11
N ASN A 95 -1.66 -14.66 16.96
CA ASN A 95 -3.04 -14.65 16.50
C ASN A 95 -3.29 -15.66 15.36
N ARG A 96 -2.74 -16.88 15.46
CA ARG A 96 -2.72 -17.84 14.33
C ARG A 96 -4.10 -18.21 13.78
N SER A 97 -5.13 -18.14 14.61
CA SER A 97 -6.51 -18.52 14.29
C SER A 97 -7.14 -17.69 13.15
N ILE A 98 -6.76 -16.42 13.02
CA ILE A 98 -7.29 -15.51 11.99
C ILE A 98 -6.52 -15.57 10.65
N TYR A 99 -5.56 -16.49 10.54
CA TYR A 99 -4.73 -16.64 9.34
C TYR A 99 -4.84 -18.03 8.70
N ASN A 100 -4.68 -18.07 7.38
CA ASN A 100 -4.52 -19.29 6.58
C ASN A 100 -3.05 -19.50 6.22
N THR A 101 -2.61 -20.76 6.23
CA THR A 101 -1.27 -21.15 5.73
C THR A 101 -1.42 -21.66 4.31
N LYS A 102 -0.82 -20.96 3.35
CA LYS A 102 -0.78 -21.41 1.96
C LYS A 102 0.18 -22.58 1.83
N ARG A 103 0.00 -23.41 0.78
CA ARG A 103 0.87 -24.57 0.49
C ARG A 103 2.36 -24.20 0.47
N ASN A 104 2.68 -23.01 -0.04
CA ASN A 104 4.04 -22.48 -0.14
C ASN A 104 4.63 -22.01 1.21
N GLY A 105 3.91 -22.16 2.32
CA GLY A 105 4.32 -21.74 3.66
C GLY A 105 4.07 -20.27 3.99
N ASP A 106 3.49 -19.47 3.08
CA ASP A 106 3.05 -18.12 3.44
C ASP A 106 1.87 -18.17 4.39
N ILE A 107 1.82 -17.18 5.27
CA ILE A 107 0.67 -16.95 6.15
C ILE A 107 -0.07 -15.73 5.61
N VAL A 108 -1.37 -15.86 5.36
CA VAL A 108 -2.22 -14.79 4.82
C VAL A 108 -3.45 -14.65 5.68
N LEU A 109 -3.88 -13.42 5.95
CA LEU A 109 -5.08 -13.11 6.72
C LEU A 109 -6.30 -13.73 6.02
N LYS A 110 -7.20 -14.32 6.81
CA LYS A 110 -8.49 -14.80 6.33
C LYS A 110 -9.37 -13.65 5.88
N ASP A 111 -10.35 -13.93 5.02
CA ASP A 111 -11.36 -12.93 4.67
C ASP A 111 -12.24 -12.63 5.89
N GLU A 112 -12.76 -11.39 5.98
CA GLU A 112 -13.56 -10.97 7.15
C GLU A 112 -14.81 -11.84 7.36
N SER A 113 -15.36 -12.42 6.29
CA SER A 113 -16.45 -13.40 6.36
C SER A 113 -16.06 -14.70 7.02
N GLU A 114 -14.81 -15.16 6.86
CA GLU A 114 -14.30 -16.36 7.53
C GLU A 114 -13.94 -16.10 9.00
N ILE A 115 -13.51 -14.88 9.32
CA ILE A 115 -13.17 -14.47 10.68
C ILE A 115 -14.45 -14.17 11.49
N GLY A 116 -15.50 -13.69 10.82
CA GLY A 116 -16.76 -13.28 11.44
C GLY A 116 -16.71 -11.88 12.07
N CYS A 117 -15.66 -11.11 11.83
CA CYS A 117 -15.55 -9.72 12.27
C CYS A 117 -14.66 -8.88 11.34
N SER A 118 -14.85 -7.56 11.40
CA SER A 118 -14.00 -6.59 10.70
C SER A 118 -12.61 -6.55 11.31
N VAL A 119 -11.59 -6.45 10.46
CA VAL A 119 -10.20 -6.40 10.91
C VAL A 119 -9.68 -4.97 10.92
N SER A 120 -8.91 -4.61 11.95
CA SER A 120 -8.31 -3.28 12.06
C SER A 120 -7.30 -3.03 10.93
N PHE A 121 -7.13 -1.76 10.56
CA PHE A 121 -6.24 -1.36 9.47
C PHE A 121 -4.77 -1.78 9.70
N ASP A 122 -4.32 -1.75 10.95
CA ASP A 122 -2.96 -2.07 11.39
C ASP A 122 -2.68 -3.58 11.49
N THR A 123 -3.70 -4.44 11.36
CA THR A 123 -3.52 -5.88 11.42
C THR A 123 -2.64 -6.36 10.24
N PRO A 124 -1.52 -7.05 10.52
CA PRO A 124 -0.65 -7.59 9.47
C PRO A 124 -1.41 -8.55 8.56
N ARG A 125 -1.33 -8.33 7.24
CA ARG A 125 -2.10 -9.11 6.26
C ARG A 125 -1.38 -10.36 5.74
N ARG A 126 -0.05 -10.36 5.76
CA ARG A 126 0.75 -11.44 5.17
C ARG A 126 2.12 -11.57 5.83
N LEU A 127 2.55 -12.81 6.08
CA LEU A 127 3.93 -13.17 6.37
C LEU A 127 4.47 -14.01 5.21
N ILE A 128 5.55 -13.55 4.59
CA ILE A 128 6.21 -14.27 3.49
C ILE A 128 7.21 -15.27 4.08
N ASN A 129 7.16 -16.50 3.60
CA ASN A 129 8.21 -17.48 3.92
C ASN A 129 9.46 -17.22 3.06
N GLU A 130 10.51 -16.67 3.67
CA GLU A 130 11.78 -16.33 3.00
C GLU A 130 12.53 -17.58 2.49
N LYS A 131 12.31 -18.76 3.09
CA LYS A 131 13.00 -20.01 2.70
C LYS A 131 12.42 -20.67 1.44
N LYS A 132 11.42 -20.06 0.81
CA LYS A 132 10.78 -20.61 -0.39
C LYS A 132 11.73 -20.86 -1.55
N GLU A 133 12.66 -19.96 -1.83
CA GLU A 133 13.35 -20.02 -3.12
C GLU A 133 14.46 -21.07 -3.19
N ILE A 134 15.04 -21.44 -2.05
CA ILE A 134 16.27 -22.24 -2.02
C ILE A 134 15.97 -23.74 -2.24
N GLU A 135 14.79 -24.23 -1.84
CA GLU A 135 14.46 -25.65 -1.95
C GLU A 135 13.65 -26.01 -3.21
N TYR A 136 12.72 -25.17 -3.67
CA TYR A 136 11.85 -25.52 -4.81
C TYR A 136 12.52 -25.41 -6.18
N LYS A 137 13.49 -24.50 -6.35
CA LYS A 137 14.19 -24.31 -7.64
C LYS A 137 15.11 -25.49 -8.00
N ASN A 138 15.54 -26.28 -7.01
CA ASN A 138 16.47 -27.40 -7.19
C ASN A 138 15.80 -28.77 -7.34
N LEU A 139 14.49 -28.86 -7.08
CA LEU A 139 13.74 -30.11 -7.20
C LEU A 139 13.19 -30.24 -8.63
N LYS A 140 13.54 -31.31 -9.34
CA LYS A 140 13.04 -31.58 -10.70
C LYS A 140 11.67 -32.23 -10.70
N ASP A 141 11.39 -33.10 -9.71
CA ASP A 141 10.16 -33.88 -9.62
C ASP A 141 8.99 -33.15 -8.94
N GLU A 142 7.79 -33.23 -9.54
CA GLU A 142 6.57 -32.59 -8.99
C GLU A 142 6.04 -33.29 -7.74
N GLU A 143 6.15 -34.61 -7.66
CA GLU A 143 5.63 -35.38 -6.52
C GLU A 143 6.45 -35.11 -5.25
N ILE A 144 7.78 -35.06 -5.41
CA ILE A 144 8.71 -34.67 -4.34
C ILE A 144 8.48 -33.23 -3.90
N LYS A 145 8.14 -32.32 -4.83
CA LYS A 145 7.76 -30.93 -4.46
C LYS A 145 6.52 -30.91 -3.58
N LEU A 146 5.47 -31.66 -3.93
CA LEU A 146 4.23 -31.75 -3.16
C LEU A 146 4.46 -32.34 -1.76
N GLU A 147 5.31 -33.37 -1.67
CA GLU A 147 5.63 -34.01 -0.40
C GLU A 147 6.46 -33.09 0.51
N VAL A 148 7.48 -32.41 -0.03
CA VAL A 148 8.30 -31.42 0.69
C VAL A 148 7.44 -30.24 1.18
N LEU A 149 6.51 -29.73 0.35
CA LEU A 149 5.53 -28.71 0.75
C LEU A 149 4.70 -29.18 1.96
N SER A 150 4.24 -30.43 1.93
CA SER A 150 3.43 -31.02 3.00
C SER A 150 4.22 -31.20 4.30
N PHE A 151 5.49 -31.61 4.21
CA PHE A 151 6.38 -31.80 5.34
C PHE A 151 6.65 -30.49 6.09
N TYR A 152 6.98 -29.42 5.35
CA TYR A 152 7.20 -28.11 5.95
C TYR A 152 5.93 -27.50 6.54
N SER A 153 4.76 -27.77 5.95
CA SER A 153 3.49 -27.38 6.55
C SER A 153 3.24 -28.06 7.90
N ARG A 154 3.63 -29.33 8.06
CA ARG A 154 3.47 -30.09 9.33
C ARG A 154 4.48 -29.65 10.37
N LYS A 155 5.77 -29.59 10.02
CA LYS A 155 6.86 -29.22 10.93
C LYS A 155 6.72 -27.81 11.51
N ASN A 156 6.19 -26.87 10.74
CA ASN A 156 5.90 -25.52 11.23
C ASN A 156 4.72 -25.49 12.21
N ARG A 157 3.80 -26.47 12.14
CA ARG A 157 2.70 -26.66 13.11
C ARG A 157 3.23 -27.19 14.44
N ASP A 158 4.15 -28.16 14.38
CA ASP A 158 4.65 -28.86 15.57
C ASP A 158 5.62 -28.03 16.41
N LYS A 159 6.34 -27.07 15.80
CA LYS A 159 7.22 -26.13 16.51
C LYS A 159 6.47 -24.99 17.22
N LEU A 160 5.15 -24.94 17.10
CA LEU A 160 4.30 -23.88 17.66
C LEU A 160 3.49 -24.35 18.89
N ASN A 161 3.66 -25.60 19.32
CA ASN A 161 3.15 -26.13 20.59
C ASN A 161 4.23 -26.09 21.68
#